data_AF-A0A3D3CGQ6-F1
#
_entry.id   AF-A0A3D3CGQ6-F1
#
_cell.length_a   1.000
_cell.length_b   1.000
_cell.length_c   1.000
_cell.angle_alpha   90.00
_cell.angle_beta   90.00
_cell.angle_gamma   90.00
#
_symmetry.space_group_name_H-M   'P 1'
#
loop_
_entity.id
_entity.type
_entity.pdbx_description
1 polymer ?
#
loop_
_entity_poly.entity_id
_entity_poly.type
_entity_poly.pdbx_seq_one_letter_code
_entity_poly.pdbx_strand_id
1 'polypeptide(L)'
;VGSAKLKTSGGKSHGLNSDGSGSSIVVTDSASVETSGEEANGLAAWDGATITVGSTTVGITGPYGAGLFTSGLGSSITVKGSATIQASATSNDGLAALDGGSITVNGGTVTASGADGYGVYMVSPTSDGNTSTIRLTGVAVESVKGQGAVLEGGTTTLTLAKGSSLKGAGGSYAILAQDHQCEIHDGALHRATVAATGSTINGNIA
;
A
#
# COMPACT_ATOMS: atom_id res chain seq x y z
N VAL A 1 -7.28 14.93 15.85
CA VAL A 1 -6.57 14.67 17.13
C VAL A 1 -5.08 14.88 16.94
N GLY A 2 -4.30 15.12 18.00
CA GLY A 2 -2.84 15.25 17.94
C GLY A 2 -2.17 13.93 17.56
N SER A 3 -1.92 13.09 18.57
CA SER A 3 -1.51 11.69 18.39
C SER A 3 -2.64 10.71 18.70
N ALA A 4 -2.55 9.51 18.14
CA ALA A 4 -3.45 8.39 18.42
C ALA A 4 -2.66 7.10 18.66
N LYS A 5 -3.10 6.29 19.62
CA LYS A 5 -2.58 4.94 19.88
C LYS A 5 -3.73 3.95 19.94
N LEU A 6 -3.70 2.93 19.08
CA LEU A 6 -4.77 1.95 18.93
C LEU A 6 -4.20 0.53 18.98
N LYS A 7 -4.93 -0.36 19.64
CA LYS A 7 -4.67 -1.79 19.63
C LYS A 7 -5.99 -2.53 19.46
N THR A 8 -6.10 -3.34 18.43
CA THR A 8 -7.32 -4.10 18.11
C THR A 8 -7.00 -5.57 17.89
N SER A 9 -7.93 -6.46 18.23
CA SER A 9 -7.67 -7.91 18.21
C SER A 9 -8.82 -8.78 17.69
N GLY A 10 -10.01 -8.22 17.46
CA GLY A 10 -11.11 -8.96 16.84
C GLY A 10 -10.90 -9.10 15.33
N GLY A 11 -11.47 -10.14 14.72
CA GLY A 11 -11.53 -10.25 13.26
C GLY A 11 -12.16 -8.99 12.65
N LYS A 12 -11.60 -8.50 11.54
CA LYS A 12 -11.98 -7.24 10.86
C LYS A 12 -11.93 -5.99 11.76
N SER A 13 -11.31 -6.08 12.93
CA SER A 13 -11.19 -4.93 13.83
C SER A 13 -10.02 -4.07 13.36
N HIS A 14 -10.28 -3.21 12.39
CA HIS A 14 -9.30 -2.26 11.85
C HIS A 14 -8.82 -1.25 12.91
N GLY A 15 -7.63 -0.68 12.70
CA GLY A 15 -7.12 0.41 13.54
C GLY A 15 -7.87 1.72 13.32
N LEU A 16 -7.38 2.54 12.39
CA LEU A 16 -8.16 3.70 11.91
C LEU A 16 -9.03 3.24 10.74
N ASN A 17 -10.34 3.41 10.86
CA ASN A 17 -11.30 2.97 9.86
C ASN A 17 -12.21 4.13 9.48
N SER A 18 -12.11 4.60 8.24
CA SER A 18 -13.00 5.62 7.69
C SER A 18 -13.79 5.04 6.52
N ASP A 19 -15.10 5.24 6.52
CA ASP A 19 -16.01 4.60 5.56
C ASP A 19 -17.06 5.61 5.09
N GLY A 20 -17.34 5.61 3.80
CA GLY A 20 -18.31 6.46 3.13
C GLY A 20 -17.76 7.78 2.59
N SER A 21 -18.35 8.22 1.49
CA SER A 21 -17.98 9.45 0.79
C SER A 21 -18.07 10.68 1.71
N GLY A 22 -16.97 11.43 1.78
CA GLY A 22 -16.87 12.62 2.64
C GLY A 22 -16.51 12.35 4.10
N SER A 23 -16.48 11.08 4.53
CA SER A 23 -15.94 10.71 5.84
C SER A 23 -14.44 10.94 5.88
N SER A 24 -13.94 11.43 7.03
CA SER A 24 -12.50 11.66 7.19
C SER A 24 -12.01 11.42 8.60
N ILE A 25 -10.78 10.90 8.70
CA ILE A 25 -9.99 10.84 9.94
C ILE A 25 -8.74 11.70 9.76
N VAL A 26 -8.50 12.60 10.72
CA VAL A 26 -7.29 13.44 10.76
C VAL A 26 -6.55 13.27 12.09
N VAL A 27 -5.34 12.73 12.00
CA VAL A 27 -4.36 12.63 13.11
C VAL A 27 -3.18 13.52 12.77
N THR A 28 -3.02 14.66 13.43
CA THR A 28 -2.07 15.70 12.97
C THR A 28 -0.62 15.34 13.22
N ASP A 29 -0.33 14.59 14.29
CA ASP A 29 1.04 14.36 14.75
C ASP A 29 1.48 12.93 14.40
N SER A 30 0.96 11.92 15.12
CA SER A 30 1.38 10.53 14.93
C SER A 30 0.29 9.51 15.27
N ALA A 31 0.16 8.47 14.45
CA ALA A 31 -0.64 7.28 14.76
C ALA A 31 0.26 6.08 15.08
N SER A 32 -0.01 5.37 16.17
CA SER A 32 0.59 4.06 16.49
C SER A 32 -0.52 3.04 16.55
N VAL A 33 -0.52 2.08 15.63
CA VAL A 33 -1.61 1.13 15.42
C VAL A 33 -1.07 -0.29 15.46
N GLU A 34 -1.66 -1.12 16.30
CA GLU A 34 -1.41 -2.57 16.33
C GLU A 34 -2.73 -3.30 16.06
N THR A 35 -2.76 -4.19 15.07
CA THR A 35 -3.90 -5.07 14.83
C THR A 35 -3.45 -6.54 14.84
N SER A 36 -4.25 -7.41 15.44
CA SER A 36 -3.97 -8.85 15.52
C SER A 36 -5.12 -9.75 15.07
N GLY A 37 -6.25 -9.18 14.67
CA GLY A 37 -7.36 -9.93 14.13
C GLY A 37 -7.14 -10.34 12.68
N GLU A 38 -7.77 -11.43 12.26
CA GLU A 38 -7.89 -11.80 10.85
C GLU A 38 -8.57 -10.68 10.04
N GLU A 39 -8.06 -10.39 8.84
CA GLU A 39 -8.52 -9.31 7.95
C GLU A 39 -8.45 -7.91 8.58
N ALA A 40 -7.69 -7.72 9.66
CA ALA A 40 -7.61 -6.44 10.36
C ALA A 40 -6.53 -5.53 9.78
N ASN A 41 -6.95 -4.61 8.90
CA ASN A 41 -6.09 -3.53 8.39
C ASN A 41 -5.64 -2.52 9.47
N GLY A 42 -4.45 -1.94 9.31
CA GLY A 42 -3.94 -0.89 10.19
C GLY A 42 -4.70 0.43 10.01
N LEU A 43 -4.57 1.05 8.84
CA LEU A 43 -5.40 2.18 8.41
C LEU A 43 -6.21 1.72 7.21
N ALA A 44 -7.53 1.92 7.25
CA ALA A 44 -8.45 1.49 6.20
C ALA A 44 -9.41 2.63 5.80
N ALA A 45 -9.43 2.98 4.51
CA ALA A 45 -10.36 3.94 3.94
C ALA A 45 -11.21 3.29 2.83
N TRP A 46 -12.52 3.41 2.96
CA TRP A 46 -13.51 2.73 2.11
C TRP A 46 -14.46 3.72 1.44
N ASP A 47 -14.93 3.38 0.24
CA ASP A 47 -16.08 4.01 -0.41
C ASP A 47 -16.06 5.56 -0.45
N GLY A 48 -14.91 6.14 -0.79
CA GLY A 48 -14.73 7.59 -0.92
C GLY A 48 -14.27 8.29 0.36
N ALA A 49 -13.94 7.53 1.41
CA ALA A 49 -13.46 8.06 2.67
C ALA A 49 -11.96 8.42 2.65
N THR A 50 -11.53 9.27 3.58
CA THR A 50 -10.13 9.72 3.64
C THR A 50 -9.51 9.57 5.01
N ILE A 51 -8.21 9.24 5.06
CA ILE A 51 -7.41 9.28 6.28
C ILE A 51 -6.16 10.10 6.01
N THR A 52 -5.92 11.12 6.83
CA THR A 52 -4.68 11.90 6.83
C THR A 52 -4.00 11.77 8.17
N VAL A 53 -2.74 11.34 8.15
CA VAL A 53 -1.90 11.24 9.35
C VAL A 53 -0.61 12.06 9.17
N GLY A 54 -0.08 12.59 10.28
CA GLY A 54 1.26 13.16 10.35
C GLY A 54 2.29 12.08 10.03
N SER A 55 2.76 11.35 11.04
CA SER A 55 3.55 10.11 10.86
C SER A 55 2.76 8.89 11.33
N THR A 56 3.15 7.68 10.95
CA THR A 56 2.48 6.46 11.42
C THR A 56 3.43 5.31 11.69
N THR A 57 3.11 4.51 12.71
CA THR A 57 3.70 3.20 12.96
C THR A 57 2.57 2.17 13.00
N VAL A 58 2.64 1.17 12.14
CA VAL A 58 1.61 0.14 12.00
C VAL A 58 2.24 -1.23 12.14
N GLY A 59 1.70 -2.05 13.05
CA GLY A 59 2.02 -3.46 13.17
C GLY A 59 0.77 -4.32 12.96
N ILE A 60 0.80 -5.21 11.97
CA ILE A 60 -0.29 -6.16 11.72
C ILE A 60 0.22 -7.59 11.87
N THR A 61 -0.47 -8.36 12.71
CA THR A 61 -0.07 -9.71 13.16
C THR A 61 -1.14 -10.78 12.94
N GLY A 62 -2.37 -10.38 12.63
CA GLY A 62 -3.39 -11.30 12.10
C GLY A 62 -3.24 -11.44 10.58
N PRO A 63 -3.68 -12.57 9.99
CA PRO A 63 -3.54 -12.83 8.55
C PRO A 63 -4.52 -12.01 7.70
N TYR A 64 -4.25 -11.93 6.40
CA TYR A 64 -5.12 -11.31 5.38
C TYR A 64 -5.40 -9.81 5.56
N GLY A 65 -4.54 -9.08 6.26
CA GLY A 65 -4.67 -7.63 6.47
C GLY A 65 -3.62 -6.83 5.70
N ALA A 66 -3.83 -5.51 5.58
CA ALA A 66 -2.84 -4.59 5.02
C ALA A 66 -2.47 -3.49 6.01
N GLY A 67 -1.22 -3.02 5.94
CA GLY A 67 -0.74 -1.92 6.78
C GLY A 67 -1.53 -0.64 6.52
N LEU A 68 -1.56 -0.21 5.25
CA LEU A 68 -2.47 0.80 4.73
C LEU A 68 -3.35 0.17 3.64
N PHE A 69 -4.65 0.37 3.76
CA PHE A 69 -5.65 -0.22 2.87
C PHE A 69 -6.61 0.86 2.34
N THR A 70 -6.81 0.92 1.04
CA THR A 70 -7.86 1.74 0.43
C THR A 70 -8.65 0.94 -0.58
N SER A 71 -9.98 1.07 -0.57
CA SER A 71 -10.85 0.49 -1.59
C SER A 71 -11.95 1.47 -1.99
N GLY A 72 -12.22 1.57 -3.29
CA GLY A 72 -13.27 2.40 -3.86
C GLY A 72 -12.79 3.77 -4.32
N LEU A 73 -13.47 4.30 -5.35
CA LEU A 73 -13.15 5.58 -5.96
C LEU A 73 -13.22 6.73 -4.94
N GLY A 74 -12.16 7.51 -4.87
CA GLY A 74 -12.04 8.64 -3.93
C GLY A 74 -11.55 8.23 -2.54
N SER A 75 -11.43 6.94 -2.24
CA SER A 75 -10.82 6.48 -1.00
C SER A 75 -9.34 6.82 -0.98
N SER A 76 -8.86 7.41 0.11
CA SER A 76 -7.47 7.82 0.20
C SER A 76 -6.84 7.73 1.58
N ILE A 77 -5.56 7.38 1.62
CA ILE A 77 -4.71 7.51 2.80
C ILE A 77 -3.49 8.37 2.45
N THR A 78 -3.26 9.43 3.24
CA THR A 78 -2.06 10.28 3.13
C THR A 78 -1.28 10.28 4.44
N VAL A 79 -0.02 9.83 4.38
CA VAL A 79 0.97 9.96 5.46
C VAL A 79 1.90 11.13 5.10
N LYS A 80 1.80 12.24 5.85
CA LYS A 80 2.53 13.48 5.54
C LYS A 80 4.02 13.41 5.86
N GLY A 81 4.34 12.79 6.98
CA GLY A 81 5.67 12.41 7.46
C GLY A 81 5.93 10.92 7.22
N SER A 82 6.74 10.31 8.07
CA SER A 82 7.20 8.94 7.84
C SER A 82 6.17 7.88 8.21
N ALA A 83 6.18 6.77 7.47
CA ALA A 83 5.48 5.54 7.82
C ALA A 83 6.48 4.45 8.24
N THR A 84 6.18 3.70 9.29
CA THR A 84 6.87 2.45 9.63
C THR A 84 5.85 1.33 9.72
N ILE A 85 5.82 0.45 8.72
CA ILE A 85 4.78 -0.58 8.58
C ILE A 85 5.42 -1.96 8.65
N GLN A 86 4.89 -2.81 9.53
CA GLN A 86 5.30 -4.20 9.71
C GLN A 86 4.09 -5.12 9.55
N ALA A 87 4.06 -5.81 8.41
CA ALA A 87 3.05 -6.78 8.03
C ALA A 87 3.61 -8.20 8.15
N SER A 88 3.24 -8.91 9.22
CA SER A 88 4.02 -10.09 9.66
C SER A 88 3.36 -11.46 9.44
N ALA A 89 2.04 -11.53 9.33
CA ALA A 89 1.32 -12.79 9.10
C ALA A 89 1.14 -13.07 7.61
N THR A 90 0.73 -14.31 7.31
CA THR A 90 0.46 -14.80 5.95
C THR A 90 -0.54 -13.91 5.21
N SER A 91 -0.26 -13.67 3.93
CA SER A 91 -1.06 -12.83 3.03
C SER A 91 -1.32 -11.43 3.56
N ASN A 92 -0.39 -10.90 4.37
CA ASN A 92 -0.45 -9.51 4.76
C ASN A 92 0.32 -8.65 3.79
N ASP A 93 -0.34 -7.60 3.30
CA ASP A 93 0.28 -6.63 2.42
C ASP A 93 0.83 -5.44 3.21
N GLY A 94 1.92 -4.87 2.72
CA GLY A 94 2.42 -3.61 3.24
C GLY A 94 1.44 -2.47 2.95
N LEU A 95 1.17 -2.27 1.65
CA LEU A 95 0.26 -1.26 1.12
C LEU A 95 -0.70 -1.91 0.12
N ALA A 96 -2.00 -1.63 0.23
CA ALA A 96 -3.03 -2.17 -0.64
C ALA A 96 -3.97 -1.07 -1.16
N ALA A 97 -4.02 -0.85 -2.49
CA ALA A 97 -4.91 0.11 -3.14
C ALA A 97 -5.80 -0.57 -4.20
N LEU A 98 -7.09 -0.67 -3.90
CA LEU A 98 -8.08 -1.42 -4.68
C LEU A 98 -9.16 -0.48 -5.23
N ASP A 99 -9.77 -0.85 -6.34
CA ASP A 99 -11.01 -0.24 -6.87
C ASP A 99 -11.00 1.29 -7.00
N GLY A 100 -9.87 1.86 -7.42
CA GLY A 100 -9.71 3.32 -7.55
C GLY A 100 -9.22 4.03 -6.29
N GLY A 101 -8.83 3.26 -5.27
CA GLY A 101 -8.24 3.76 -4.03
C GLY A 101 -6.84 4.35 -4.24
N SER A 102 -6.44 5.24 -3.34
CA SER A 102 -5.16 5.96 -3.42
C SER A 102 -4.37 6.01 -2.12
N ILE A 103 -3.05 5.76 -2.19
CA ILE A 103 -2.15 5.88 -1.03
C ILE A 103 -0.98 6.80 -1.37
N THR A 104 -0.69 7.75 -0.48
CA THR A 104 0.52 8.58 -0.53
C THR A 104 1.33 8.45 0.76
N VAL A 105 2.62 8.13 0.63
CA VAL A 105 3.56 8.00 1.76
C VAL A 105 4.84 8.78 1.51
N ASN A 106 5.23 9.61 2.50
CA ASN A 106 6.43 10.44 2.45
C ASN A 106 7.48 9.99 3.48
N GLY A 107 8.35 9.07 3.08
CA GLY A 107 9.45 8.60 3.89
C GLY A 107 9.11 7.40 4.75
N GLY A 108 10.15 6.66 5.14
CA GLY A 108 10.05 5.56 6.09
C GLY A 108 10.17 4.18 5.44
N THR A 109 9.60 3.17 6.08
CA THR A 109 9.77 1.76 5.73
C THR A 109 8.46 0.99 5.74
N VAL A 110 8.35 0.04 4.82
CA VAL A 110 7.25 -0.92 4.73
C VAL A 110 7.83 -2.31 4.58
N THR A 111 7.49 -3.22 5.47
CA THR A 111 7.97 -4.60 5.44
C THR A 111 6.81 -5.58 5.51
N ALA A 112 6.64 -6.38 4.46
CA ALA A 112 5.77 -7.55 4.44
C ALA A 112 6.63 -8.81 4.59
N SER A 113 6.43 -9.58 5.67
CA SER A 113 7.29 -10.74 6.02
C SER A 113 6.55 -12.07 6.08
N GLY A 114 5.22 -12.04 5.99
CA GLY A 114 4.39 -13.22 5.84
C GLY A 114 4.64 -13.95 4.53
N ALA A 115 4.31 -15.25 4.51
CA ALA A 115 4.19 -15.96 3.24
C ALA A 115 3.09 -15.31 2.40
N ASP A 116 3.27 -15.26 1.07
CA ASP A 116 2.29 -14.70 0.13
C ASP A 116 1.86 -13.24 0.39
N GLY A 117 2.62 -12.50 1.20
CA GLY A 117 2.39 -11.07 1.45
C GLY A 117 3.18 -10.20 0.46
N TYR A 118 2.54 -9.17 -0.09
CA TYR A 118 3.19 -8.24 -1.01
C TYR A 118 3.64 -6.97 -0.30
N GLY A 119 4.73 -6.37 -0.78
CA GLY A 119 5.11 -5.03 -0.30
C GLY A 119 4.07 -3.99 -0.73
N VAL A 120 3.65 -4.08 -1.99
CA VAL A 120 2.58 -3.32 -2.61
C VAL A 120 1.63 -4.26 -3.35
N TYR A 121 0.33 -4.13 -3.09
CA TYR A 121 -0.73 -4.78 -3.86
C TYR A 121 -1.69 -3.73 -4.42
N MET A 122 -1.96 -3.79 -5.72
CA MET A 122 -2.89 -2.87 -6.37
C MET A 122 -3.80 -3.62 -7.33
N VAL A 123 -5.09 -3.31 -7.25
CA VAL A 123 -6.10 -3.86 -8.15
C VAL A 123 -6.99 -2.73 -8.63
N SER A 124 -7.33 -2.71 -9.90
CA SER A 124 -8.44 -1.90 -10.41
C SER A 124 -9.40 -2.77 -11.23
N PRO A 125 -10.71 -2.51 -11.21
CA PRO A 125 -11.62 -3.19 -12.11
C PRO A 125 -11.32 -2.78 -13.55
N THR A 126 -11.48 -3.72 -14.48
CA THR A 126 -11.25 -3.44 -15.91
C THR A 126 -12.42 -2.68 -16.55
N SER A 127 -13.58 -2.64 -15.89
CA SER A 127 -14.86 -2.21 -16.47
C SER A 127 -15.30 -0.79 -16.11
N ASP A 128 -14.72 -0.17 -15.08
CA ASP A 128 -15.19 1.11 -14.52
C ASP A 128 -14.28 2.30 -14.90
N GLY A 129 -13.10 2.04 -15.48
CA GLY A 129 -12.11 3.07 -15.81
C GLY A 129 -11.45 3.71 -14.59
N ASN A 130 -11.66 3.15 -13.40
CA ASN A 130 -11.02 3.63 -12.18
C ASN A 130 -9.52 3.32 -12.21
N THR A 131 -8.75 4.14 -11.50
CA THR A 131 -7.30 3.96 -11.39
C THR A 131 -6.89 3.89 -9.93
N SER A 132 -6.38 2.74 -9.50
CA SER A 132 -5.75 2.61 -8.19
C SER A 132 -4.34 3.20 -8.24
N THR A 133 -3.99 4.00 -7.24
CA THR A 133 -2.73 4.75 -7.24
C THR A 133 -1.97 4.60 -5.93
N ILE A 134 -0.66 4.37 -6.01
CA ILE A 134 0.22 4.42 -4.86
C ILE A 134 1.42 5.30 -5.21
N ARG A 135 1.70 6.31 -4.38
CA ARG A 135 2.84 7.20 -4.55
C ARG A 135 3.72 7.19 -3.31
N LEU A 136 4.97 6.80 -3.52
CA LEU A 136 6.00 6.70 -2.49
C LEU A 136 7.09 7.73 -2.76
N THR A 137 7.53 8.44 -1.73
CA THR A 137 8.65 9.38 -1.81
C THR A 137 9.59 9.13 -0.64
N GLY A 138 10.82 8.68 -0.88
CA GLY A 138 11.78 8.35 0.19
C GLY A 138 11.41 7.08 1.00
N VAL A 139 10.60 6.18 0.45
CA VAL A 139 10.09 4.99 1.18
C VAL A 139 10.79 3.72 0.72
N ALA A 140 11.33 2.95 1.67
CA ALA A 140 11.84 1.60 1.39
C ALA A 140 10.76 0.55 1.64
N VAL A 141 10.37 -0.17 0.58
CA VAL A 141 9.40 -1.27 0.64
C VAL A 141 10.12 -2.61 0.42
N GLU A 142 9.89 -3.57 1.32
CA GLU A 142 10.41 -4.92 1.22
C GLU A 142 9.31 -5.96 1.46
N SER A 143 9.12 -6.89 0.52
CA SER A 143 8.53 -8.19 0.80
C SER A 143 9.63 -9.23 0.98
N VAL A 144 9.65 -9.90 2.13
CA VAL A 144 10.71 -10.85 2.49
C VAL A 144 10.52 -12.19 1.78
N LYS A 145 9.27 -12.63 1.62
CA LYS A 145 8.91 -13.96 1.08
C LYS A 145 8.05 -13.89 -0.18
N GLY A 146 7.41 -12.75 -0.46
CA GLY A 146 6.58 -12.54 -1.64
C GLY A 146 7.21 -11.55 -2.61
N GLN A 147 6.37 -11.04 -3.52
CA GLN A 147 6.77 -10.03 -4.50
C GLN A 147 6.84 -8.65 -3.89
N GLY A 148 7.77 -7.81 -4.38
CA GLY A 148 7.87 -6.43 -3.94
C GLY A 148 6.59 -5.66 -4.24
N ALA A 149 6.11 -5.71 -5.50
CA ALA A 149 4.80 -5.21 -5.89
C ALA A 149 4.06 -6.18 -6.82
N VAL A 150 2.73 -6.22 -6.69
CA VAL A 150 1.80 -6.89 -7.60
C VAL A 150 0.71 -5.89 -8.00
N LEU A 151 0.56 -5.70 -9.31
CA LEU A 151 -0.42 -4.79 -9.91
C LEU A 151 -1.30 -5.62 -10.87
N GLU A 152 -2.62 -5.57 -10.66
CA GLU A 152 -3.61 -6.43 -11.31
C GLU A 152 -4.83 -5.64 -11.84
N GLY A 153 -5.48 -6.18 -12.87
CA GLY A 153 -6.75 -5.69 -13.38
C GLY A 153 -6.63 -4.50 -14.35
N GLY A 154 -7.50 -3.50 -14.19
CA GLY A 154 -7.53 -2.26 -14.97
C GLY A 154 -6.33 -1.36 -14.74
N THR A 155 -6.53 -0.05 -14.81
CA THR A 155 -5.41 0.90 -14.73
C THR A 155 -4.87 1.00 -13.31
N THR A 156 -3.58 0.74 -13.11
CA THR A 156 -2.90 0.91 -11.82
C THR A 156 -1.65 1.77 -11.99
N THR A 157 -1.34 2.63 -11.02
CA THR A 157 -0.16 3.52 -11.08
C THR A 157 0.63 3.47 -9.78
N LEU A 158 1.83 2.87 -9.83
CA LEU A 158 2.78 2.87 -8.73
C LEU A 158 3.92 3.86 -9.02
N THR A 159 3.98 4.97 -8.29
CA THR A 159 5.06 5.96 -8.41
C THR A 159 6.09 5.78 -7.30
N LEU A 160 7.35 5.53 -7.67
CA LEU A 160 8.49 5.49 -6.76
C LEU A 160 9.33 6.77 -6.97
N ALA A 161 8.94 7.85 -6.29
CA ALA A 161 9.69 9.10 -6.37
C ALA A 161 11.02 9.01 -5.61
N LYS A 162 11.89 10.00 -5.84
CA LYS A 162 13.28 10.08 -5.35
C LYS A 162 13.46 9.50 -3.95
N GLY A 163 14.42 8.57 -3.83
CA GLY A 163 14.80 7.94 -2.57
C GLY A 163 13.89 6.79 -2.12
N SER A 164 12.88 6.44 -2.92
CA SER A 164 12.09 5.22 -2.67
C SER A 164 12.80 4.00 -3.26
N SER A 165 12.54 2.83 -2.68
CA SER A 165 13.03 1.55 -3.19
C SER A 165 11.98 0.47 -2.98
N LEU A 166 11.96 -0.51 -3.85
CA LEU A 166 11.08 -1.66 -3.78
C LEU A 166 11.91 -2.94 -3.87
N LYS A 167 11.61 -3.94 -3.05
CA LYS A 167 12.31 -5.22 -3.06
C LYS A 167 11.34 -6.35 -2.70
N GLY A 168 11.45 -7.48 -3.37
CA GLY A 168 10.78 -8.73 -3.00
C GLY A 168 11.78 -9.88 -2.81
N ALA A 169 11.25 -11.06 -2.50
CA ALA A 169 12.02 -12.27 -2.26
C ALA A 169 12.85 -12.66 -3.49
N GLY A 170 14.08 -13.15 -3.28
CA GLY A 170 14.97 -13.57 -4.36
C GLY A 170 15.39 -12.46 -5.33
N GLY A 171 15.18 -11.18 -4.99
CA GLY A 171 15.41 -10.05 -5.89
C GLY A 171 14.28 -9.82 -6.89
N SER A 172 13.06 -10.28 -6.57
CA SER A 172 11.87 -10.05 -7.40
C SER A 172 11.27 -8.67 -7.08
N TYR A 173 11.24 -7.73 -8.03
CA TYR A 173 10.92 -6.33 -7.74
C TYR A 173 9.43 -6.02 -7.89
N ALA A 174 8.90 -6.13 -9.11
CA ALA A 174 7.47 -5.95 -9.39
C ALA A 174 7.03 -7.01 -10.40
N ILE A 175 5.88 -7.65 -10.13
CA ILE A 175 5.16 -8.45 -11.13
C ILE A 175 3.97 -7.61 -11.59
N LEU A 176 3.93 -7.34 -12.89
CA LEU A 176 2.78 -6.75 -13.57
C LEU A 176 1.95 -7.91 -14.08
N ALA A 177 0.87 -8.25 -13.37
CA ALA A 177 0.04 -9.39 -13.71
C ALA A 177 -1.03 -8.95 -14.70
N GLN A 178 -0.85 -9.41 -15.95
CA GLN A 178 -1.76 -9.50 -17.10
C GLN A 178 -2.76 -8.36 -17.36
N ASP A 179 -2.71 -7.88 -18.60
CA ASP A 179 -3.65 -6.97 -19.28
C ASP A 179 -3.77 -5.55 -18.72
N HIS A 180 -2.96 -4.62 -19.26
CA HIS A 180 -3.14 -3.15 -19.32
C HIS A 180 -2.07 -2.26 -18.63
N GLN A 181 -2.22 -0.93 -18.78
CA GLN A 181 -1.20 0.12 -18.61
C GLN A 181 -0.77 0.28 -17.15
N CYS A 182 0.32 -0.38 -16.77
CA CYS A 182 1.04 -0.07 -15.55
C CYS A 182 2.17 0.91 -15.83
N GLU A 183 2.22 2.01 -15.08
CA GLU A 183 3.32 2.97 -15.10
C GLU A 183 4.12 2.95 -13.79
N ILE A 184 5.41 2.60 -13.87
CA ILE A 184 6.37 2.85 -12.79
C ILE A 184 7.25 4.02 -13.20
N HIS A 185 7.25 5.08 -12.38
CA HIS A 185 8.11 6.25 -12.54
C HIS A 185 9.24 6.16 -11.49
N ASP A 186 10.50 5.91 -11.89
CA ASP A 186 11.66 5.86 -10.98
C ASP A 186 13.02 6.18 -11.64
N GLY A 187 13.95 6.81 -10.90
CA GLY A 187 15.35 7.00 -11.28
C GLY A 187 16.34 5.94 -10.75
N ALA A 188 15.91 4.92 -9.99
CA ALA A 188 16.81 3.91 -9.39
C ALA A 188 16.22 2.49 -9.26
N LEU A 189 15.51 2.01 -10.29
CA LEU A 189 15.05 0.61 -10.37
C LEU A 189 16.24 -0.33 -10.63
N HIS A 190 16.54 -1.23 -9.69
CA HIS A 190 17.65 -2.21 -9.80
C HIS A 190 17.23 -3.51 -10.53
N ARG A 191 16.38 -3.37 -11.58
CA ARG A 191 15.72 -4.38 -12.46
C ARG A 191 14.23 -4.59 -12.18
N ALA A 192 13.38 -4.26 -13.15
CA ALA A 192 11.99 -4.73 -13.18
C ALA A 192 11.85 -5.82 -14.24
N THR A 193 11.09 -6.87 -13.94
CA THR A 193 10.65 -7.83 -14.96
C THR A 193 9.25 -7.42 -15.41
N VAL A 194 9.16 -6.79 -16.58
CA VAL A 194 7.86 -6.50 -17.23
C VAL A 194 7.36 -7.77 -17.89
N ALA A 195 6.22 -8.30 -17.45
CA ALA A 195 5.61 -9.50 -18.01
C ALA A 195 4.39 -9.22 -18.90
N ALA A 196 3.95 -7.97 -19.05
CA ALA A 196 2.69 -7.62 -19.71
C ALA A 196 2.84 -6.68 -20.91
N THR A 197 2.00 -6.90 -21.92
CA THR A 197 1.85 -6.06 -23.11
C THR A 197 1.17 -4.74 -22.72
N GLY A 198 1.81 -3.60 -22.99
CA GLY A 198 1.26 -2.27 -22.69
C GLY A 198 1.66 -1.68 -21.33
N SER A 199 2.53 -2.33 -20.55
CA SER A 199 3.15 -1.70 -19.39
C SER A 199 4.31 -0.78 -19.79
N THR A 200 4.47 0.36 -19.11
CA THR A 200 5.54 1.32 -19.35
C THR A 200 6.34 1.55 -18.07
N ILE A 201 7.65 1.37 -18.13
CA ILE A 201 8.55 1.83 -17.06
C ILE A 201 9.20 3.12 -17.56
N ASN A 202 8.83 4.24 -16.95
CA ASN A 202 9.46 5.53 -17.19
C ASN A 202 10.57 5.72 -16.16
N GLY A 203 11.76 5.18 -16.44
CA GLY A 203 12.85 5.18 -15.48
C GLY A 203 14.17 4.55 -15.91
N ASN A 204 15.24 4.86 -15.20
CA ASN A 204 16.54 4.19 -15.40
C ASN A 204 16.49 2.80 -14.78
N ILE A 205 16.53 1.77 -15.64
CA ILE A 205 16.76 0.39 -15.23
C ILE A 205 18.28 0.21 -15.13
N ALA A 206 18.81 0.06 -13.91
CA ALA A 206 20.22 -0.26 -13.66
C ALA A 206 20.44 -1.77 -13.57
#